data_AF-A0A640TM42-F1
#
_entry.id   AF-A0A640TM42-F1
#
_cell.length_a   1.000
_cell.length_b   1.000
_cell.length_c   1.000
_cell.angle_alpha   90.00
_cell.angle_beta   90.00
_cell.angle_gamma   90.00
#
_symmetry.space_group_name_H-M   'P 1'
#
loop_
_entity.id
_entity.type
_entity.pdbx_description
1 polymer ?
#
loop_
_entity_poly.entity_id
_entity_poly.type
_entity_poly.pdbx_seq_one_letter_code
_entity_poly.pdbx_strand_id
1 'polypeptide(L)'
;MGVGPRYDGGAGGAGGDGLDLGGGRGDGAGDDAEALLRARLRLADEQIETPPGLWDRIRDPGTEQVPAVVPLSQRRPRMVMLVVAAAVAAVALGVWWLVRPGPVTLQPAGPPPTVKITVHNSERACRTGRSLECALRLANDPHAKYAERGNSAGRVWHGDALAARCVVTDGRMVRDEAGITSTRWYLVTSGQGVRGWLPGVRTRNTREVPECPAGVK
;
A
#
# COMPACT_ATOMS: atom_id res chain seq x y z
N MET A 1 -46.35 39.77 15.14
CA MET A 1 -46.01 39.11 13.86
C MET A 1 -45.63 37.69 14.24
N GLY A 2 -46.52 36.69 14.21
CA GLY A 2 -47.03 36.02 13.01
C GLY A 2 -45.92 35.12 12.46
N VAL A 3 -46.05 33.82 12.22
CA VAL A 3 -47.20 32.94 11.99
C VAL A 3 -46.70 31.50 12.22
N GLY A 4 -47.40 30.69 12.99
CA GLY A 4 -47.30 29.23 12.87
C GLY A 4 -48.37 28.72 11.89
N PRO A 5 -48.26 27.47 11.41
CA PRO A 5 -49.45 26.69 11.14
C PRO A 5 -49.46 25.37 11.91
N ARG A 6 -50.65 25.09 12.43
CA ARG A 6 -51.14 23.80 12.87
C ARG A 6 -51.35 22.89 11.66
N TYR A 7 -51.18 21.59 11.86
CA TYR A 7 -52.11 20.59 11.31
C TYR A 7 -52.16 19.38 12.23
N ASP A 8 -53.40 19.02 12.55
CA ASP A 8 -53.85 17.88 13.34
C ASP A 8 -53.75 16.56 12.56
N GLY A 9 -53.72 15.43 13.26
CA GLY A 9 -54.07 14.14 12.65
C GLY A 9 -53.65 12.89 13.42
N GLY A 10 -54.46 12.51 14.42
CA GLY A 10 -55.06 11.17 14.54
C GLY A 10 -54.19 9.90 14.53
N ALA A 11 -54.32 9.15 15.63
CA ALA A 11 -53.90 7.77 15.84
C ALA A 11 -54.20 6.76 14.72
N GLY A 12 -53.32 5.75 14.61
CA GLY A 12 -53.60 4.49 13.91
C GLY A 12 -52.35 3.60 13.87
N GLY A 13 -52.34 2.52 14.66
CA GLY A 13 -51.31 1.49 14.58
C GLY A 13 -51.56 0.50 13.42
N ALA A 14 -50.48 -0.22 13.06
CA ALA A 14 -50.40 -1.61 12.57
C ALA A 14 -49.41 -1.80 11.40
N GLY A 15 -48.62 -2.87 11.48
CA GLY A 15 -47.90 -3.52 10.36
C GLY A 15 -46.60 -2.81 9.96
N GLY A 16 -45.41 -3.39 10.06
CA GLY A 16 -45.06 -4.76 9.65
C GLY A 16 -44.57 -4.72 8.21
N ASP A 17 -43.34 -5.20 8.00
CA ASP A 17 -42.69 -5.50 6.71
C ASP A 17 -41.86 -4.39 6.04
N GLY A 18 -40.75 -4.03 6.69
CA GLY A 18 -39.55 -3.54 6.01
C GLY A 18 -38.59 -4.70 5.74
N LEU A 19 -38.68 -5.29 4.55
CA LEU A 19 -37.65 -6.18 4.00
C LEU A 19 -36.44 -5.34 3.61
N ASP A 20 -35.55 -5.09 4.58
CA ASP A 20 -34.19 -4.67 4.28
C ASP A 20 -33.40 -5.88 3.78
N LEU A 21 -33.40 -6.06 2.46
CA LEU A 21 -32.46 -6.94 1.77
C LEU A 21 -31.08 -6.27 1.71
N GLY A 22 -30.46 -6.13 2.89
CA GLY A 22 -29.05 -5.81 3.06
C GLY A 22 -28.20 -7.07 2.92
N GLY A 23 -27.92 -7.49 1.69
CA GLY A 23 -26.96 -8.54 1.40
C GLY A 23 -25.53 -8.11 1.75
N GLY A 24 -25.09 -8.40 2.98
CA GLY A 24 -23.72 -8.20 3.45
C GLY A 24 -23.02 -9.54 3.69
N ARG A 25 -22.61 -10.21 2.61
CA ARG A 25 -21.89 -11.48 2.65
C ARG A 25 -20.39 -11.22 2.88
N GLY A 26 -19.97 -11.31 4.13
CA GLY A 26 -18.62 -11.75 4.51
C GLY A 26 -17.55 -10.67 4.77
N ASP A 27 -17.69 -9.91 5.86
CA ASP A 27 -16.57 -9.16 6.49
C ASP A 27 -16.53 -9.31 8.04
N GLY A 28 -17.42 -10.10 8.64
CA GLY A 28 -17.57 -10.16 10.10
C GLY A 28 -16.31 -10.60 10.86
N ALA A 29 -15.52 -11.52 10.31
CA ALA A 29 -14.33 -12.02 10.99
C ALA A 29 -13.20 -10.99 11.13
N GLY A 30 -13.10 -10.03 10.20
CA GLY A 30 -12.10 -8.96 10.25
C GLY A 30 -12.48 -7.89 11.26
N ASP A 31 -13.75 -7.48 11.25
CA ASP A 31 -14.30 -6.49 12.17
C ASP A 31 -14.31 -7.01 13.62
N ASP A 32 -14.62 -8.30 13.81
CA ASP A 32 -14.58 -8.97 15.12
C ASP A 32 -13.15 -9.03 15.67
N ALA A 33 -12.16 -9.33 14.82
CA ALA A 33 -10.75 -9.39 15.23
C ALA A 33 -10.21 -8.00 15.61
N GLU A 34 -10.60 -6.95 14.87
CA GLU A 34 -10.21 -5.58 15.20
C GLU A 34 -10.85 -5.11 16.51
N ALA A 35 -12.13 -5.44 16.73
CA ALA A 35 -12.82 -5.16 17.99
C ALA A 35 -12.13 -5.83 19.19
N LEU A 36 -11.74 -7.11 19.04
CA LEU A 36 -11.02 -7.87 20.07
C LEU A 36 -9.64 -7.28 20.38
N LEU A 37 -8.91 -6.82 19.35
CA LEU A 37 -7.62 -6.18 19.51
C LEU A 37 -7.75 -4.83 20.25
N ARG A 38 -8.71 -3.98 19.87
CA ARG A 38 -8.97 -2.71 20.56
C ARG A 38 -9.35 -2.92 22.02
N ALA A 39 -10.16 -3.95 22.31
CA ALA A 39 -10.51 -4.30 23.68
C ALA A 39 -9.29 -4.70 24.51
N ARG A 40 -8.38 -5.51 23.95
CA ARG A 40 -7.13 -5.92 24.62
C ARG A 40 -6.19 -4.74 24.86
N LEU A 41 -6.06 -3.83 23.90
CA LEU A 41 -5.23 -2.64 24.06
C LEU A 41 -5.76 -1.73 25.16
N ARG A 42 -7.08 -1.54 25.24
CA ARG A 42 -7.70 -0.75 26.30
C ARG A 42 -7.46 -1.35 27.69
N LEU A 43 -7.60 -2.67 27.81
CA LEU A 43 -7.29 -3.38 29.05
C LEU A 43 -5.82 -3.27 29.45
N ALA A 44 -4.91 -3.23 28.47
CA ALA A 44 -3.49 -3.04 28.74
C ALA A 44 -3.17 -1.61 29.19
N ASP A 45 -3.80 -0.61 28.57
CA ASP A 45 -3.61 0.81 28.90
C ASP A 45 -4.16 1.13 30.31
N GLU A 46 -5.30 0.54 30.67
CA GLU A 46 -5.89 0.64 32.02
C GLU A 46 -4.99 0.01 33.11
N GLN A 47 -4.08 -0.90 32.75
CA GLN A 47 -3.12 -1.50 33.68
C GLN A 47 -1.85 -0.64 33.86
N ILE A 48 -1.65 0.42 33.08
CA ILE A 48 -0.47 1.28 33.18
C ILE A 48 -0.71 2.33 34.26
N GLU A 49 -0.25 2.06 35.47
CA GLU A 49 -0.18 3.08 36.51
C GLU A 49 1.06 3.95 36.32
N THR A 50 0.87 5.27 36.40
CA THR A 50 1.98 6.21 36.38
C THR A 50 2.68 6.19 37.74
N PRO A 51 4.01 5.95 37.80
CA PRO A 51 4.73 5.95 39.07
C PRO A 51 4.56 7.28 39.83
N PRO A 52 4.37 7.25 41.16
CA PRO A 52 4.25 8.48 41.94
C PRO A 52 5.53 9.34 41.80
N GLY A 53 5.35 10.65 41.63
CA GLY A 53 6.44 11.61 41.47
C GLY A 53 7.16 11.55 40.11
N LEU A 54 6.65 10.82 39.11
CA LEU A 54 7.18 10.88 37.74
C LEU A 54 7.05 12.29 37.16
N TRP A 55 5.86 12.89 37.29
CA TRP A 55 5.59 14.21 36.73
C TRP A 55 6.33 15.34 37.46
N ASP A 56 6.60 15.17 38.75
CA ASP A 56 7.42 16.12 39.52
C ASP A 56 8.89 16.05 39.09
N ARG A 57 9.42 14.86 38.78
CA ARG A 57 10.76 14.70 38.18
C ARG A 57 10.90 15.27 36.77
N ILE A 58 9.83 15.27 35.98
CA ILE A 58 9.83 15.84 34.63
C ILE A 58 9.65 17.38 34.68
N ARG A 59 8.80 17.86 35.59
CA ARG A 59 8.48 19.29 35.74
C ARG A 59 9.57 20.06 36.48
N ASP A 60 10.22 19.40 37.43
CA ASP A 60 11.41 19.87 38.09
C ASP A 60 12.58 19.07 37.51
N PRO A 61 13.15 19.47 36.35
CA PRO A 61 14.49 19.04 36.02
C PRO A 61 15.33 19.64 37.14
N GLY A 62 15.53 18.86 38.21
CA GLY A 62 16.24 19.30 39.39
C GLY A 62 17.45 20.06 38.87
N THR A 63 17.58 21.31 39.33
CA THR A 63 18.88 21.96 39.37
C THR A 63 19.69 21.05 40.28
N GLU A 64 20.19 19.96 39.70
CA GLU A 64 21.19 19.11 40.27
C GLU A 64 22.26 20.11 40.62
N GLN A 65 22.39 20.36 41.93
CA GLN A 65 23.32 21.31 42.47
C GLN A 65 24.68 20.81 42.02
N VAL A 66 25.14 21.33 40.89
CA VAL A 66 26.52 21.26 40.48
C VAL A 66 27.25 21.84 41.69
N PRO A 67 28.01 21.05 42.45
CA PRO A 67 28.71 21.59 43.61
C PRO A 67 29.49 22.79 43.10
N ALA A 68 29.35 23.93 43.79
CA ALA A 68 29.99 25.17 43.40
C ALA A 68 31.49 24.89 43.22
N VAL A 69 31.92 24.77 41.97
CA VAL A 69 33.32 24.58 41.63
C VAL A 69 33.97 25.88 42.01
N VAL A 70 34.60 25.89 43.17
CA VAL A 70 35.49 26.95 43.63
C VAL A 70 36.43 27.26 42.46
N PRO A 71 36.54 28.51 41.98
CA PRO A 71 37.38 28.81 40.84
C PRO A 71 38.83 28.71 41.27
N LEU A 72 39.40 27.50 41.21
CA LEU A 72 40.83 27.36 41.23
C LEU A 72 41.35 27.95 39.92
N SER A 73 42.10 29.03 40.07
CA SER A 73 42.97 29.61 39.07
C SER A 73 43.75 28.48 38.38
N GLN A 74 43.31 28.10 37.18
CA GLN A 74 44.02 27.13 36.36
C GLN A 74 44.02 27.60 34.92
N ARG A 75 44.98 28.50 34.65
CA ARG A 75 45.40 28.82 33.30
C ARG A 75 45.91 27.51 32.66
N ARG A 76 45.10 26.98 31.72
CA ARG A 76 45.27 25.77 30.85
C ARG A 76 44.78 24.46 31.52
N PRO A 77 43.67 23.86 31.05
CA PRO A 77 43.74 22.86 29.96
C PRO A 77 42.43 22.70 29.14
N ARG A 78 42.01 23.72 28.37
CA ARG A 78 40.83 23.60 27.47
C ARG A 78 40.97 22.53 26.39
N MET A 79 42.20 22.19 25.98
CA MET A 79 42.43 21.17 24.96
C MET A 79 42.10 19.75 25.43
N VAL A 80 42.34 19.42 26.70
CA VAL A 80 42.09 18.05 27.20
C VAL A 80 40.58 17.76 27.22
N MET A 81 39.76 18.73 27.63
CA MET A 81 38.29 18.61 27.59
C MET A 81 37.74 18.47 26.17
N LEU A 82 38.33 19.18 25.19
CA LEU A 82 37.94 19.06 23.79
C LEU A 82 38.25 17.67 23.22
N VAL A 83 39.40 17.09 23.57
CA VAL A 83 39.79 15.74 23.13
C VAL A 83 38.85 14.68 23.68
N VAL A 84 38.49 14.76 24.97
CA VAL A 84 37.57 13.81 25.61
C VAL A 84 36.17 13.91 24.99
N ALA A 85 35.65 15.13 24.79
CA ALA A 85 34.35 15.34 24.17
C ALA A 85 34.30 14.80 22.72
N ALA A 86 35.36 15.01 21.94
CA ALA A 86 35.47 14.50 20.58
C ALA A 86 35.51 12.96 20.55
N ALA A 87 36.22 12.33 21.49
CA ALA A 87 36.27 10.87 21.59
C ALA A 87 34.89 10.26 21.91
N VAL A 88 34.14 10.85 22.85
CA VAL A 88 32.78 10.39 23.19
C VAL A 88 31.83 10.55 22.00
N ALA A 89 31.89 11.68 21.29
CA ALA A 89 31.07 11.90 20.10
C ALA A 89 31.40 10.89 18.98
N ALA A 90 32.68 10.57 18.78
CA ALA A 90 33.11 9.58 17.79
C ALA A 90 32.61 8.17 18.12
N VAL A 91 32.66 7.76 19.40
CA VAL A 91 32.14 6.46 19.84
C VAL A 91 30.62 6.40 19.69
N ALA A 92 29.89 7.45 20.10
CA ALA A 92 28.44 7.50 19.96
C ALA A 92 28.00 7.44 18.48
N LEU A 93 28.70 8.17 17.59
CA LEU A 93 28.43 8.13 16.15
C LEU A 93 28.79 6.77 15.53
N GLY A 94 29.89 6.14 15.97
CA GLY A 94 30.30 4.81 15.53
C GLY A 94 29.30 3.73 15.94
N VAL A 95 28.86 3.75 17.20
CA VAL A 95 27.81 2.84 17.71
C VAL A 95 26.49 3.08 16.99
N TRP A 96 26.09 4.33 16.80
CA TRP A 96 24.88 4.66 16.04
C TRP A 96 24.95 4.15 14.60
N TRP A 97 26.12 4.23 13.95
CA TRP A 97 26.33 3.68 12.62
C TRP A 97 26.27 2.16 12.58
N LEU A 98 26.83 1.48 13.59
CA LEU A 98 26.85 0.02 13.71
C LEU A 98 25.47 -0.57 14.02
N VAL A 99 24.67 0.13 14.83
CA VAL A 99 23.37 -0.36 15.32
C VAL A 99 22.20 0.25 14.53
N ARG A 100 22.44 0.96 13.41
CA ARG A 100 21.34 1.47 12.58
C ARG A 100 20.41 0.31 12.22
N PRO A 101 19.17 0.28 12.74
CA PRO A 101 18.22 -0.73 12.35
C PRO A 101 17.99 -0.53 10.85
N GLY A 102 18.31 -1.55 10.06
CA GLY A 102 17.99 -1.54 8.64
C GLY A 102 16.48 -1.34 8.45
N PRO A 103 16.04 -0.82 7.29
CA PRO A 103 14.64 -0.70 6.99
C PRO A 103 13.98 -2.08 7.15
N VAL A 104 13.06 -2.18 8.12
CA VAL A 104 12.32 -3.41 8.37
C VAL A 104 11.28 -3.51 7.25
N THR A 105 11.58 -4.28 6.21
CA THR A 105 10.61 -4.60 5.17
C THR A 105 9.59 -5.57 5.75
N LEU A 106 8.45 -5.05 6.21
CA LEU A 106 7.29 -5.85 6.56
C LEU A 106 6.73 -6.43 5.26
N GLN A 107 7.07 -7.69 4.96
CA GLN A 107 6.47 -8.42 3.86
C GLN A 107 5.07 -8.88 4.32
N PRO A 108 3.97 -8.40 3.71
CA PRO A 108 2.64 -8.86 4.08
C PRO A 108 2.53 -10.37 3.84
N ALA A 109 1.98 -11.10 4.81
CA ALA A 109 1.67 -12.51 4.67
C ALA A 109 0.44 -12.65 3.75
N GLY A 110 0.68 -12.82 2.45
CA GLY A 110 -0.36 -13.02 1.45
C GLY A 110 0.18 -12.86 0.02
N PRO A 111 -0.55 -13.33 -1.00
CA PRO A 111 -0.23 -13.01 -2.38
C PRO A 111 -0.16 -11.48 -2.56
N PRO A 112 0.80 -10.95 -3.32
CA PRO A 112 0.87 -9.52 -3.57
C PRO A 112 -0.45 -9.03 -4.17
N PRO A 113 -0.95 -7.85 -3.77
CA PRO A 113 -2.22 -7.34 -4.24
C PRO A 113 -2.21 -7.24 -5.77
N THR A 114 -3.26 -7.73 -6.40
CA THR A 114 -3.44 -7.65 -7.86
C THR A 114 -4.65 -6.80 -8.21
N VAL A 115 -4.55 -6.08 -9.32
CA VAL A 115 -5.64 -5.27 -9.87
C VAL A 115 -6.28 -6.03 -11.02
N LYS A 116 -7.60 -6.21 -10.98
CA LYS A 116 -8.34 -6.82 -12.09
C LYS A 116 -8.33 -5.87 -13.29
N ILE A 117 -7.85 -6.36 -14.42
CA ILE A 117 -7.93 -5.67 -15.72
C ILE A 117 -8.68 -6.55 -16.73
N THR A 118 -9.29 -5.93 -17.74
CA THR A 118 -10.04 -6.64 -18.78
C THR A 118 -9.32 -6.49 -20.11
N VAL A 119 -9.14 -7.62 -20.79
CA VAL A 119 -8.54 -7.64 -22.13
C VAL A 119 -9.47 -6.96 -23.13
N HIS A 120 -8.91 -6.04 -23.91
CA HIS A 120 -9.58 -5.32 -24.96
C HIS A 120 -8.98 -5.64 -26.32
N ASN A 121 -9.85 -5.92 -27.29
CA ASN A 121 -9.47 -6.12 -28.68
C ASN A 121 -10.12 -4.97 -29.48
N SER A 122 -9.27 -4.21 -30.16
CA SER A 122 -9.61 -3.07 -31.02
C SER A 122 -10.52 -3.51 -32.16
N GLU A 123 -10.26 -4.68 -32.73
CA GLU A 123 -11.03 -5.24 -33.84
C GLU A 123 -12.43 -5.66 -33.40
N ARG A 124 -13.46 -5.04 -33.98
CA ARG A 124 -14.86 -5.27 -33.60
C ARG A 124 -15.29 -6.73 -33.79
N ALA A 125 -14.85 -7.37 -34.87
CA ALA A 125 -15.17 -8.77 -35.18
C ALA A 125 -14.67 -9.74 -34.08
N CYS A 126 -13.55 -9.40 -33.42
CA CYS A 126 -12.94 -10.22 -32.38
C CYS A 126 -13.38 -9.89 -30.96
N ARG A 127 -14.44 -9.07 -30.79
CA ARG A 127 -15.03 -8.80 -29.47
C ARG A 127 -16.01 -9.89 -29.02
N THR A 128 -16.60 -10.61 -29.96
CA THR A 128 -17.55 -11.70 -29.67
C THR A 128 -16.96 -13.09 -29.93
N GLY A 129 -15.91 -13.20 -30.76
CA GLY A 129 -15.26 -14.46 -31.11
C GLY A 129 -14.15 -14.88 -30.14
N ARG A 130 -14.09 -16.19 -29.82
CA ARG A 130 -13.00 -16.82 -29.03
C ARG A 130 -12.11 -17.76 -29.85
N SER A 131 -12.04 -17.55 -31.15
CA SER A 131 -11.21 -18.33 -32.06
C SER A 131 -9.72 -17.95 -31.98
N LEU A 132 -8.85 -18.72 -32.62
CA LEU A 132 -7.40 -18.52 -32.53
C LEU A 132 -6.94 -17.24 -33.23
N GLU A 133 -7.62 -16.85 -34.31
CA GLU A 133 -7.39 -15.60 -35.03
C GLU A 133 -7.75 -14.35 -34.21
N CYS A 134 -8.69 -14.49 -33.28
CA CYS A 134 -9.11 -13.41 -32.38
C CYS A 134 -8.36 -13.39 -31.04
N ALA A 135 -7.43 -14.34 -30.85
CA ALA A 135 -6.65 -14.44 -29.63
C ALA A 135 -5.53 -13.40 -29.62
N LEU A 136 -5.43 -12.67 -28.51
CA LEU A 136 -4.32 -11.77 -28.21
C LEU A 136 -3.22 -12.52 -27.48
N ARG A 137 -1.98 -12.17 -27.79
CA ARG A 137 -0.80 -12.79 -27.19
C ARG A 137 -0.47 -12.13 -25.85
N LEU A 138 -0.10 -12.96 -24.88
CA LEU A 138 0.71 -12.52 -23.74
C LEU A 138 2.18 -12.72 -24.09
N ALA A 139 3.01 -11.70 -23.88
CA ALA A 139 4.44 -11.76 -24.17
C ALA A 139 5.24 -12.33 -22.99
N ASN A 140 6.41 -12.90 -23.28
CA ASN A 140 7.39 -13.32 -22.27
C ASN A 140 8.23 -12.14 -21.78
N ASP A 141 8.59 -11.23 -22.69
CA ASP A 141 9.45 -10.07 -22.45
C ASP A 141 8.77 -8.80 -23.00
N PRO A 142 8.55 -7.77 -22.17
CA PRO A 142 7.88 -6.53 -22.57
C PRO A 142 8.79 -5.62 -23.41
N HIS A 143 10.10 -5.85 -23.48
CA HIS A 143 11.06 -5.05 -24.25
C HIS A 143 11.42 -5.68 -25.61
N ALA A 144 11.15 -6.98 -25.77
CA ALA A 144 11.24 -7.69 -27.04
C ALA A 144 10.11 -7.31 -28.01
N LYS A 145 10.22 -7.72 -29.29
CA LYS A 145 9.17 -7.42 -30.29
C LYS A 145 7.91 -8.25 -29.97
N TYR A 146 6.74 -7.61 -29.90
CA TYR A 146 5.48 -8.29 -29.57
C TYR A 146 5.08 -9.41 -30.56
N ALA A 147 5.39 -9.22 -31.84
CA ALA A 147 5.07 -10.18 -32.89
C ALA A 147 6.13 -11.31 -33.04
N GLU A 148 7.19 -11.29 -32.25
CA GLU A 148 8.28 -12.27 -32.34
C GLU A 148 7.81 -13.66 -31.91
N ARG A 149 8.18 -14.69 -32.68
CA ARG A 149 7.69 -16.06 -32.47
C ARG A 149 8.04 -16.61 -31.07
N GLY A 150 9.22 -16.29 -30.54
CA GLY A 150 9.68 -16.72 -29.23
C GLY A 150 9.12 -15.90 -28.06
N ASN A 151 8.51 -14.73 -28.34
CA ASN A 151 8.01 -13.83 -27.31
C ASN A 151 6.52 -14.07 -27.01
N SER A 152 6.16 -15.32 -26.71
CA SER A 152 4.78 -15.73 -26.46
C SER A 152 4.68 -16.59 -25.20
N ALA A 153 4.03 -16.07 -24.18
CA ALA A 153 3.72 -16.76 -22.93
C ALA A 153 2.37 -17.50 -22.99
N GLY A 154 1.43 -17.00 -23.81
CA GLY A 154 0.11 -17.61 -23.95
C GLY A 154 -0.86 -16.75 -24.74
N ARG A 155 -2.14 -17.11 -24.66
CA ARG A 155 -3.23 -16.46 -25.39
C ARG A 155 -4.38 -16.08 -24.47
N VAL A 156 -4.97 -14.93 -24.74
CA VAL A 156 -6.14 -14.37 -24.05
C VAL A 156 -7.09 -13.78 -25.08
N TRP A 157 -8.36 -13.63 -24.72
CA TRP A 157 -9.40 -13.12 -25.61
C TRP A 157 -10.03 -11.86 -25.06
N HIS A 158 -10.76 -11.16 -25.92
CA HIS A 158 -11.57 -10.02 -25.51
C HIS A 158 -12.46 -10.37 -24.31
N GLY A 159 -12.54 -9.47 -23.33
CA GLY A 159 -13.36 -9.65 -22.14
C GLY A 159 -12.75 -10.55 -21.06
N ASP A 160 -11.62 -11.22 -21.34
CA ASP A 160 -10.93 -12.00 -20.32
C ASP A 160 -10.50 -11.09 -19.17
N ALA A 161 -10.83 -11.51 -17.94
CA ALA A 161 -10.39 -10.87 -16.71
C ALA A 161 -9.02 -11.41 -16.32
N LEU A 162 -8.06 -10.51 -16.14
CA LEU A 162 -6.68 -10.84 -15.76
C LEU A 162 -6.32 -10.14 -14.45
N ALA A 163 -5.54 -10.82 -13.63
CA ALA A 163 -4.95 -10.25 -12.43
C ALA A 163 -3.63 -9.57 -12.79
N ALA A 164 -3.62 -8.24 -12.84
CA ALA A 164 -2.41 -7.44 -13.06
C ALA A 164 -1.68 -7.24 -11.75
N ARG A 165 -0.40 -7.64 -11.71
CA ARG A 165 0.46 -7.49 -10.54
C ARG A 165 1.16 -6.13 -10.53
N CYS A 166 1.71 -5.74 -11.67
CA CYS A 166 2.43 -4.48 -11.81
C CYS A 166 2.51 -4.05 -13.28
N VAL A 167 2.97 -2.81 -13.52
CA VAL A 167 3.16 -2.24 -14.86
C VAL A 167 4.60 -1.76 -15.07
N VAL A 168 5.09 -1.95 -16.28
CA VAL A 168 6.34 -1.36 -16.79
C VAL A 168 5.96 -0.29 -17.81
N THR A 169 6.61 0.87 -17.78
CA THR A 169 6.24 2.05 -18.60
C THR A 169 7.19 2.32 -19.77
N ASP A 170 8.35 1.65 -19.80
CA ASP A 170 9.42 1.74 -20.81
C ASP A 170 9.53 0.46 -21.67
N GLY A 171 8.46 -0.31 -21.76
CA GLY A 171 8.40 -1.47 -22.63
C GLY A 171 8.37 -1.08 -24.11
N ARG A 172 8.53 -2.07 -24.99
CA ARG A 172 8.48 -1.90 -26.44
C ARG A 172 7.17 -1.23 -26.84
N MET A 173 7.25 -0.15 -27.61
CA MET A 173 6.05 0.51 -28.14
C MET A 173 5.26 -0.46 -29.03
N VAL A 174 3.97 -0.62 -28.72
CA VAL A 174 3.02 -1.39 -29.53
C VAL A 174 1.95 -0.45 -30.06
N ARG A 175 1.56 -0.64 -31.33
CA ARG A 175 0.43 0.00 -31.96
C ARG A 175 -0.67 -1.02 -32.20
N ASP A 176 -1.91 -0.69 -31.86
CA ASP A 176 -3.07 -1.52 -32.20
C ASP A 176 -3.64 -1.22 -33.59
N GLU A 177 -4.66 -1.97 -33.98
CA GLU A 177 -5.34 -1.83 -35.28
C GLU A 177 -6.15 -0.54 -35.39
N ALA A 178 -6.43 0.14 -34.26
CA ALA A 178 -7.08 1.45 -34.22
C ALA A 178 -6.07 2.61 -34.25
N GLY A 179 -4.77 2.33 -34.33
CA GLY A 179 -3.69 3.32 -34.36
C GLY A 179 -3.27 3.84 -32.98
N ILE A 180 -3.83 3.32 -31.88
CA ILE A 180 -3.43 3.70 -30.52
C ILE A 180 -2.08 3.07 -30.22
N THR A 181 -1.20 3.84 -29.58
CA THR A 181 0.14 3.38 -29.19
C THR A 181 0.32 3.39 -27.68
N SER A 182 1.14 2.48 -27.17
CA SER A 182 1.54 2.48 -25.77
C SER A 182 2.90 1.79 -25.57
N THR A 183 3.68 2.30 -24.63
CA THR A 183 4.89 1.66 -24.07
C THR A 183 4.61 0.97 -22.74
N ARG A 184 3.36 1.02 -22.24
CA ARG A 184 2.98 0.38 -20.98
C ARG A 184 2.76 -1.11 -21.19
N TRP A 185 3.25 -1.93 -20.27
CA TRP A 185 3.07 -3.37 -20.27
C TRP A 185 2.70 -3.85 -18.88
N TYR A 186 1.61 -4.62 -18.80
CA TYR A 186 1.08 -5.11 -17.53
C TYR A 186 1.48 -6.56 -17.33
N LEU A 187 2.15 -6.86 -16.22
CA LEU A 187 2.43 -8.23 -15.82
C LEU A 187 1.14 -8.83 -15.27
N VAL A 188 0.59 -9.79 -16.00
CA VAL A 188 -0.73 -10.34 -15.74
C VAL A 188 -0.67 -11.84 -15.50
N THR A 189 -1.64 -12.35 -14.74
CA THR A 189 -1.94 -13.78 -14.63
C THR A 189 -3.40 -14.01 -15.02
N SER A 190 -3.66 -14.95 -15.92
CA SER A 190 -5.01 -15.34 -16.31
C SER A 190 -5.66 -16.26 -15.27
N GLY A 191 -6.98 -16.43 -15.35
CA GLY A 191 -7.69 -17.40 -14.49
C GLY A 191 -7.26 -18.86 -14.70
N GLN A 192 -6.53 -19.15 -15.78
CA GLN A 192 -5.94 -20.47 -16.06
C GLN A 192 -4.48 -20.57 -15.56
N GLY A 193 -3.98 -19.57 -14.84
CA GLY A 193 -2.61 -19.54 -14.32
C GLY A 193 -1.54 -19.14 -15.34
N VAL A 194 -1.92 -18.77 -16.57
CA VAL A 194 -0.96 -18.29 -17.58
C VAL A 194 -0.49 -16.90 -17.19
N ARG A 195 0.81 -16.76 -16.97
CA ARG A 195 1.45 -15.50 -16.64
C ARG A 195 2.22 -14.95 -17.83
N GLY A 196 2.12 -13.65 -18.08
CA GLY A 196 2.87 -12.97 -19.12
C GLY A 196 2.57 -11.48 -19.16
N TRP A 197 3.07 -10.79 -20.18
CA TRP A 197 2.94 -9.36 -20.35
C TRP A 197 1.85 -9.00 -21.36
N LEU A 198 0.91 -8.18 -20.93
CA LEU A 198 -0.14 -7.62 -21.79
C LEU A 198 0.21 -6.18 -22.19
N PRO A 199 0.30 -5.85 -23.49
CA PRO A 199 0.49 -4.46 -23.93
C PRO A 199 -0.66 -3.56 -23.46
N GLY A 200 -0.35 -2.32 -23.11
CA GLY A 200 -1.34 -1.36 -22.61
C GLY A 200 -2.43 -1.01 -23.61
N VAL A 201 -2.15 -1.14 -24.92
CA VAL A 201 -3.16 -0.99 -25.97
C VAL A 201 -4.23 -2.10 -25.97
N ARG A 202 -3.96 -3.23 -25.32
CA ARG A 202 -4.87 -4.40 -25.21
C ARG A 202 -5.67 -4.39 -23.92
N THR A 203 -5.79 -3.25 -23.25
CA THR A 203 -6.62 -3.08 -22.06
C THR A 203 -7.23 -1.69 -22.03
N ARG A 204 -8.37 -1.55 -21.36
CA ARG A 204 -8.99 -0.26 -21.02
C ARG A 204 -9.05 -0.10 -19.52
N ASN A 205 -7.93 -0.39 -18.87
CA ASN A 205 -7.84 -0.31 -17.44
C ASN A 205 -8.07 1.13 -16.96
N THR A 206 -9.06 1.32 -16.08
CA THR A 206 -9.39 2.60 -15.44
C THR A 206 -8.82 2.70 -14.03
N ARG A 207 -8.27 1.60 -13.49
CA ARG A 207 -7.69 1.53 -12.15
C ARG A 207 -6.18 1.63 -12.22
N GLU A 208 -5.57 2.28 -11.23
CA GLU A 208 -4.12 2.37 -11.16
C GLU A 208 -3.50 1.01 -10.80
N VAL A 209 -2.42 0.65 -11.50
CA VAL A 209 -1.64 -0.57 -11.25
C VAL A 209 -0.25 -0.11 -10.83
N PRO A 210 0.30 -0.62 -9.72
CA PRO A 210 1.60 -0.19 -9.23
C PRO A 210 2.71 -0.53 -10.23
N GLU A 211 3.78 0.27 -10.22
CA GLU A 211 4.96 -0.01 -11.05
C GLU A 211 5.69 -1.28 -10.59
N CYS A 212 6.31 -1.98 -11.53
CA CYS A 212 7.06 -3.18 -11.20
C CYS A 212 8.34 -2.83 -10.43
N PRO A 213 8.70 -3.62 -9.39
CA PRO A 213 10.00 -3.51 -8.74
C PRO A 213 11.14 -3.69 -9.75
N ALA A 214 12.30 -3.09 -9.46
CA ALA A 214 13.49 -3.27 -10.28
C ALA A 214 13.83 -4.76 -10.46
N GLY A 215 14.17 -5.15 -11.69
CA GLY A 215 14.61 -6.50 -12.03
C GLY A 215 13.49 -7.52 -12.34
N VAL A 216 12.22 -7.11 -12.32
CA VAL A 216 11.13 -7.94 -12.85
C VAL A 216 11.25 -8.01 -14.38
N LYS A 217 11.41 -9.23 -14.91
CA LYS A 217 11.42 -9.53 -16.35
C LYS A 217 10.18 -10.33 -16.72
#